data_AF-A0A8J7TAQ9-F1
#
_entry.id   AF-A0A8J7TAQ9-F1
#
_cell.length_a   1.000
_cell.length_b   1.000
_cell.length_c   1.000
_cell.angle_alpha   90.00
_cell.angle_beta   90.00
_cell.angle_gamma   90.00
#
_symmetry.space_group_name_H-M   'P 1'
#
loop_
_entity.id
_entity.type
_entity.pdbx_description
1 polymer ?
#
loop_
_entity_poly.entity_id
_entity_poly.type
_entity_poly.pdbx_seq_one_letter_code
_entity_poly.pdbx_strand_id
1 'polypeptide(L)'
;MSGLKKQKFDSECIVFNKEWSSKYFFTEVGTKTICLICMESVTVFKAYNLSWQFSAKHANYASNLSCEEWDNRASKLAASLQAHQNVFLRPSTIQEDSSKASYLTHTEAAIQNGKPLSEGELLKECMIETADILCP
;
A
#
# COMPACT_ATOMS: atom_id res chain seq x y z
N MET A 1 42.27 -10.53 -9.93
CA MET A 1 41.29 -9.62 -9.29
C MET A 1 40.38 -9.05 -10.37
N SER A 2 39.39 -9.83 -10.81
CA SER A 2 38.42 -9.44 -11.84
C SER A 2 37.43 -8.44 -11.24
N GLY A 3 37.54 -7.18 -11.68
CA GLY A 3 36.68 -6.09 -11.21
C GLY A 3 35.19 -6.42 -11.42
N LEU A 4 34.42 -6.27 -10.34
CA LEU A 4 32.96 -6.35 -10.34
C LEU A 4 32.42 -5.32 -11.35
N LYS A 5 31.99 -5.80 -12.52
CA LYS A 5 31.19 -5.02 -13.45
C LYS A 5 29.90 -4.62 -12.73
N LYS A 6 29.82 -3.37 -12.28
CA LYS A 6 28.55 -2.75 -11.85
C LYS A 6 27.59 -2.87 -13.03
N GLN A 7 26.63 -3.78 -12.92
CA GLN A 7 25.58 -3.94 -13.90
C GLN A 7 24.72 -2.66 -13.85
N LYS A 8 24.68 -1.91 -14.95
CA LYS A 8 23.70 -0.85 -15.15
C LYS A 8 22.33 -1.50 -15.04
N PHE A 9 21.58 -1.15 -14.01
CA PHE A 9 20.20 -1.54 -13.88
C PHE A 9 19.41 -0.63 -14.83
N ASP A 10 18.89 -1.16 -15.93
CA ASP A 10 18.02 -0.38 -16.82
C ASP A 10 16.84 0.14 -16.02
N SER A 11 16.59 1.44 -16.11
CA SER A 11 15.51 2.14 -15.42
C SER A 11 14.12 1.55 -15.73
N GLU A 12 13.98 0.88 -16.89
CA GLU A 12 12.78 0.13 -17.27
C GLU A 12 12.50 -1.09 -16.39
N CYS A 13 13.52 -1.65 -15.73
CA CYS A 13 13.37 -2.77 -14.79
C CYS A 13 12.96 -2.34 -13.38
N ILE A 14 12.82 -1.03 -13.11
CA ILE A 14 12.40 -0.48 -11.80
C ILE A 14 10.93 -0.09 -11.83
N VAL A 15 10.38 0.27 -12.98
CA VAL A 15 9.05 0.86 -13.07
C VAL A 15 8.04 -0.22 -13.48
N PHE A 16 6.97 -0.35 -12.72
CA PHE A 16 5.88 -1.25 -13.07
C PHE A 16 5.14 -0.80 -14.33
N ASN A 17 4.99 -1.69 -15.32
CA ASN A 17 4.17 -1.43 -16.49
C ASN A 17 2.72 -1.89 -16.25
N LYS A 18 1.76 -0.97 -16.33
CA LYS A 18 0.32 -1.23 -16.14
C LYS A 18 -0.24 -2.30 -17.07
N GLU A 19 0.35 -2.50 -18.26
CA GLU A 19 -0.06 -3.58 -19.17
C GLU A 19 0.14 -4.97 -18.56
N TRP A 20 1.04 -5.13 -17.59
CA TRP A 20 1.27 -6.41 -16.93
C TRP A 20 0.07 -6.86 -16.07
N SER A 21 -0.78 -5.92 -15.64
CA SER A 21 -2.05 -6.26 -14.99
C SER A 21 -2.99 -6.97 -15.96
N SER A 22 -3.18 -6.42 -17.15
CA SER A 22 -4.02 -7.04 -18.18
C SER A 22 -3.35 -8.25 -18.85
N LYS A 23 -2.02 -8.32 -18.97
CA LYS A 23 -1.36 -9.45 -19.66
C LYS A 23 -1.11 -10.66 -18.76
N TYR A 24 -0.77 -10.42 -17.50
CA TYR A 24 -0.22 -11.46 -16.61
C TYR A 24 -0.87 -11.50 -15.23
N PHE A 25 -1.89 -10.67 -14.97
CA PHE A 25 -2.53 -10.54 -13.65
C PHE A 25 -1.54 -10.15 -12.53
N PHE A 26 -0.66 -9.18 -12.79
CA PHE A 26 0.21 -8.62 -11.74
C PHE A 26 -0.18 -7.19 -11.40
N THR A 27 0.08 -6.78 -10.17
CA THR A 27 -0.02 -5.37 -9.75
C THR A 27 1.17 -4.99 -8.87
N GLU A 28 1.45 -3.70 -8.81
CA GLU A 28 2.45 -3.14 -7.90
C GLU A 28 1.84 -2.90 -6.52
N VAL A 29 2.56 -3.31 -5.48
CA VAL A 29 2.27 -3.00 -4.08
C VAL A 29 3.58 -2.58 -3.41
N GLY A 30 3.73 -1.27 -3.20
CA GLY A 30 4.98 -0.69 -2.70
C GLY A 30 6.14 -0.97 -3.66
N THR A 31 7.17 -1.68 -3.19
CA THR A 31 8.35 -2.05 -3.98
C THR A 31 8.31 -3.48 -4.52
N LYS A 32 7.13 -4.13 -4.50
CA LYS A 32 6.95 -5.50 -4.96
C LYS A 32 5.87 -5.57 -6.04
N THR A 33 6.00 -6.56 -6.91
CA THR A 33 4.90 -6.98 -7.78
C THR A 33 4.22 -8.20 -7.18
N ILE A 34 2.89 -8.23 -7.19
CA ILE A 34 2.09 -9.30 -6.63
C ILE A 34 1.25 -9.91 -7.73
N CYS A 35 1.25 -11.24 -7.82
CA CYS A 35 0.33 -11.97 -8.68
C CYS A 35 -1.09 -11.92 -8.08
N LEU A 36 -2.05 -11.40 -8.83
CA LEU A 36 -3.44 -11.28 -8.41
C LEU A 36 -4.17 -12.63 -8.29
N ILE A 37 -3.60 -13.71 -8.84
CA ILE A 37 -4.19 -15.06 -8.81
C ILE A 37 -3.77 -15.82 -7.56
N CYS A 38 -2.47 -15.84 -7.25
CA CYS A 38 -1.90 -16.63 -6.14
C CYS A 38 -1.33 -15.80 -4.98
N MET A 39 -1.35 -14.46 -5.08
CA MET A 39 -0.82 -13.52 -4.08
C MET A 39 0.68 -13.63 -3.80
N GLU A 40 1.42 -14.38 -4.62
CA GLU A 40 2.87 -14.45 -4.52
C GLU A 40 3.55 -13.18 -5.04
N SER A 41 4.64 -12.77 -4.39
CA SER A 41 5.40 -11.58 -4.76
C SER A 41 6.62 -11.89 -5.63
N VAL A 42 6.84 -11.08 -6.66
CA VAL A 42 8.07 -11.01 -7.46
C VAL A 42 8.79 -9.71 -7.17
N THR A 43 10.08 -9.80 -6.84
CA THR A 43 10.91 -8.65 -6.45
C THR A 43 11.59 -7.95 -7.62
N VAL A 44 11.63 -8.58 -8.80
CA VAL A 44 12.31 -8.04 -9.99
C VAL A 44 11.29 -7.75 -11.07
N PHE A 45 11.08 -6.47 -11.36
CA PHE A 45 10.06 -5.98 -12.30
C PHE A 45 10.54 -6.12 -13.74
N LYS A 46 10.60 -7.36 -14.21
CA LYS A 46 10.92 -7.69 -15.60
C LYS A 46 9.76 -8.45 -16.20
N ALA A 47 9.32 -8.03 -17.38
CA ALA A 47 8.25 -8.69 -18.13
C ALA A 47 8.48 -10.21 -18.25
N TYR A 48 9.72 -10.64 -18.49
CA TYR A 48 10.06 -12.07 -18.59
C TYR A 48 9.80 -12.84 -17.28
N ASN A 49 10.04 -12.23 -16.11
CA ASN A 49 9.81 -12.89 -14.82
C ASN A 49 8.32 -13.10 -14.60
N LEU A 50 7.52 -12.08 -14.89
CA LEU A 50 6.07 -12.10 -14.72
C LEU A 50 5.42 -13.07 -15.71
N SER A 51 5.85 -13.03 -16.98
CA SER A 51 5.35 -13.95 -18.00
C SER A 51 5.73 -15.39 -17.67
N TRP A 52 6.97 -15.65 -17.23
CA TRP A 52 7.42 -16.98 -16.84
C TRP A 52 6.60 -17.52 -15.67
N GLN A 53 6.41 -16.73 -14.60
CA GLN A 53 5.60 -17.16 -13.46
C GLN A 53 4.16 -17.45 -13.87
N PHE A 54 3.56 -16.56 -14.67
CA PHE A 54 2.21 -16.75 -15.16
C PHE A 54 2.10 -18.04 -15.98
N SER A 55 2.99 -18.27 -16.95
CA SER A 55 2.97 -19.50 -17.74
C SER A 55 3.24 -20.74 -16.89
N ALA A 56 4.18 -20.70 -15.94
CA ALA A 56 4.54 -21.88 -15.14
C ALA A 56 3.45 -22.28 -14.13
N LYS A 57 2.74 -21.30 -13.54
CA LYS A 57 1.75 -21.55 -12.47
C LYS A 57 0.30 -21.44 -12.94
N HIS A 58 0.05 -20.75 -14.04
CA HIS A 58 -1.28 -20.35 -14.49
C HIS A 58 -1.49 -20.60 -16.00
N ALA A 59 -0.77 -21.53 -16.62
CA ALA A 59 -0.92 -21.88 -18.04
C ALA A 59 -2.39 -22.10 -18.48
N ASN A 60 -3.17 -22.80 -17.66
CA ASN A 60 -4.56 -23.15 -17.96
C ASN A 60 -5.56 -22.02 -17.63
N TYR A 61 -5.08 -20.88 -17.13
CA TYR A 61 -5.94 -19.77 -16.75
C TYR A 61 -6.46 -19.02 -18.00
N ALA A 62 -5.67 -19.00 -19.08
CA ALA A 62 -6.01 -18.36 -20.36
C ALA A 62 -6.93 -19.18 -21.27
N SER A 63 -6.94 -20.50 -21.13
CA SER A 63 -7.70 -21.38 -22.03
C SER A 63 -9.21 -21.33 -21.83
N ASN A 64 -9.70 -20.63 -20.81
CA ASN A 64 -11.10 -20.70 -20.37
C ASN A 64 -11.85 -19.36 -20.37
N LEU A 65 -11.25 -18.28 -20.87
CA LEU A 65 -11.82 -16.93 -20.76
C LEU A 65 -11.78 -16.22 -22.10
N SER A 66 -12.89 -15.55 -22.45
CA SER A 66 -12.90 -14.54 -23.51
C SER A 66 -12.10 -13.29 -23.10
N CYS A 67 -11.78 -12.41 -24.06
CA CYS A 67 -11.09 -11.15 -23.77
C CYS A 67 -11.83 -10.29 -22.75
N GLU A 68 -13.17 -10.22 -22.83
CA GLU A 68 -13.97 -9.43 -21.89
C GLU A 68 -13.95 -10.02 -20.48
N GLU A 69 -14.12 -11.34 -20.37
CA GLU A 69 -14.07 -12.02 -19.08
C GLU A 69 -12.68 -11.92 -18.43
N TRP A 70 -11.64 -11.91 -19.27
CA TRP A 70 -10.26 -11.74 -18.83
C TRP A 70 -10.02 -10.37 -18.20
N ASP A 71 -10.40 -9.28 -18.88
CA ASP A 71 -10.24 -7.92 -18.38
C ASP A 71 -11.11 -7.65 -17.14
N ASN A 72 -12.34 -8.17 -17.14
CA ASN A 72 -13.22 -8.09 -15.97
C ASN A 72 -12.58 -8.80 -14.76
N ARG A 73 -12.03 -10.00 -14.98
CA ARG A 73 -11.39 -10.77 -13.92
C ARG A 73 -10.15 -10.07 -13.37
N ALA A 74 -9.33 -9.45 -14.25
CA ALA A 74 -8.16 -8.70 -13.82
C ALA A 74 -8.57 -7.52 -12.92
N SER A 75 -9.59 -6.77 -13.37
CA SER A 75 -10.15 -5.63 -12.63
C SER A 75 -10.73 -6.04 -11.28
N LYS A 76 -11.49 -7.14 -11.24
CA LYS A 76 -12.13 -7.66 -10.02
C LYS A 76 -11.09 -8.11 -8.99
N LEU A 77 -10.04 -8.81 -9.42
CA LEU A 77 -8.98 -9.27 -8.52
C LEU A 77 -8.17 -8.09 -7.98
N ALA A 78 -7.85 -7.10 -8.82
CA ALA A 78 -7.17 -5.87 -8.39
C ALA A 78 -8.01 -5.10 -7.36
N ALA A 79 -9.30 -4.90 -7.62
CA ALA A 79 -10.23 -4.24 -6.70
C ALA A 79 -10.37 -5.01 -5.38
N SER A 80 -10.42 -6.34 -5.43
CA SER A 80 -10.47 -7.18 -4.23
C SER A 80 -9.19 -7.00 -3.39
N LEU A 81 -8.01 -7.02 -4.00
CA LEU A 81 -6.75 -6.78 -3.29
C LEU A 81 -6.74 -5.40 -2.64
N GLN A 82 -7.17 -4.36 -3.36
CA GLN A 82 -7.26 -3.00 -2.81
C GLN A 82 -8.22 -2.94 -1.61
N ALA A 83 -9.38 -3.61 -1.70
CA ALA A 83 -10.31 -3.72 -0.58
C ALA A 83 -9.67 -4.41 0.63
N HIS A 84 -8.92 -5.50 0.43
CA HIS A 84 -8.18 -6.16 1.50
C HIS A 84 -7.12 -5.26 2.14
N GLN A 85 -6.39 -4.48 1.34
CA GLN A 85 -5.39 -3.54 1.86
C GLN A 85 -6.03 -2.42 2.68
N ASN A 86 -7.17 -1.90 2.22
CA ASN A 86 -7.89 -0.84 2.90
C ASN A 86 -8.40 -1.26 4.29
N VAL A 87 -8.67 -2.55 4.52
CA VAL A 87 -9.05 -3.04 5.86
C VAL A 87 -7.94 -2.81 6.88
N PHE A 88 -6.67 -2.94 6.48
CA PHE A 88 -5.53 -2.75 7.38
C PHE A 88 -5.05 -1.29 7.43
N LEU A 89 -5.08 -0.60 6.29
CA LEU A 89 -4.61 0.78 6.20
C LEU A 89 -5.59 1.77 6.84
N ARG A 90 -6.90 1.56 6.69
CA ARG A 90 -7.91 2.51 7.20
C ARG A 90 -7.82 2.75 8.72
N PRO A 91 -7.68 1.71 9.57
CA PRO A 91 -7.45 1.95 11.00
C PRO A 91 -6.19 2.76 11.28
N SER A 92 -5.08 2.48 10.58
CA SER A 92 -3.82 3.22 10.77
C SER A 92 -3.93 4.69 10.38
N THR A 93 -4.60 5.01 9.27
CA THR A 93 -4.79 6.40 8.85
C THR A 93 -5.71 7.15 9.80
N ILE A 94 -6.80 6.51 10.28
CA ILE A 94 -7.69 7.13 11.27
C ILE A 94 -6.93 7.45 12.56
N GLN A 95 -6.06 6.54 13.02
CA GLN A 95 -5.25 6.77 14.22
C GLN A 95 -4.24 7.90 14.04
N GLU A 96 -3.57 7.98 12.88
CA GLU A 96 -2.62 9.04 12.56
C GLU A 96 -3.32 10.41 12.47
N ASP A 97 -4.45 10.47 11.75
CA ASP A 97 -5.25 11.67 11.62
C ASP A 97 -5.81 12.14 12.97
N SER A 98 -6.28 11.21 13.81
CA SER A 98 -6.74 11.50 15.17
C SER A 98 -5.61 12.07 16.04
N SER A 99 -4.43 11.48 15.98
CA SER A 99 -3.25 11.94 16.74
C SER A 99 -2.84 13.34 16.30
N LYS A 100 -2.84 13.60 14.98
CA LYS A 100 -2.53 14.91 14.40
C LYS A 100 -3.57 15.96 14.78
N ALA A 101 -4.86 15.61 14.72
CA ALA A 101 -5.94 16.51 15.10
C ALA A 101 -5.87 16.88 16.59
N SER A 102 -5.68 15.90 17.49
CA SER A 102 -5.47 16.12 18.91
C SER A 102 -4.30 17.08 19.15
N TYR A 103 -3.14 16.83 18.53
CA TYR A 103 -2.00 17.72 18.65
C TYR A 103 -2.32 19.15 18.23
N LEU A 104 -2.98 19.35 17.09
CA LEU A 104 -3.37 20.69 16.61
C LEU A 104 -4.33 21.38 17.58
N THR A 105 -5.37 20.69 18.05
CA THR A 105 -6.32 21.24 19.02
C THR A 105 -5.63 21.64 20.32
N HIS A 106 -4.71 20.82 20.83
CA HIS A 106 -3.96 21.15 22.05
C HIS A 106 -2.97 22.30 21.83
N THR A 107 -2.36 22.41 20.64
CA THR A 107 -1.51 23.59 20.31
C THR A 107 -2.33 24.87 20.26
N GLU A 108 -3.53 24.82 19.69
CA GLU A 108 -4.46 25.96 19.63
C GLU A 108 -4.87 26.38 21.04
N ALA A 109 -5.25 25.42 21.90
CA ALA A 109 -5.61 25.68 23.29
C ALA A 109 -4.43 26.27 24.09
N ALA A 110 -3.21 25.79 23.86
CA ALA A 110 -2.00 26.35 24.46
C ALA A 110 -1.77 27.82 24.06
N ILE A 111 -1.94 28.13 22.76
CA ILE A 111 -1.85 29.52 22.25
C ILE A 111 -2.90 30.41 22.92
N GLN A 112 -4.15 29.95 23.00
CA GLN A 112 -5.26 30.73 23.59
C GLN A 112 -5.07 30.98 25.09
N ASN A 113 -4.57 29.98 25.83
CA ASN A 113 -4.30 30.11 27.26
C ASN A 113 -2.99 30.84 27.58
N GLY A 114 -2.16 31.14 26.57
CA GLY A 114 -0.82 31.72 26.76
C GLY A 114 0.15 30.79 27.49
N LYS A 115 -0.17 29.50 27.56
CA LYS A 115 0.56 28.47 28.31
C LYS A 115 1.22 27.51 27.34
N PRO A 116 2.51 27.15 27.52
CA PRO A 116 3.16 26.19 26.63
C PRO A 116 2.57 24.80 26.83
N LEU A 117 2.54 23.99 25.76
CA LEU A 117 2.14 22.58 25.81
C LEU A 117 2.98 21.71 26.76
N SER A 118 4.18 22.17 27.10
CA SER A 118 5.03 21.53 28.12
C SER A 118 4.50 21.72 29.55
N GLU A 119 3.49 22.56 29.75
CA GLU A 119 2.85 22.76 31.03
C GLU A 119 1.95 21.54 31.34
N GLY A 120 2.33 20.81 32.39
CA GLY A 120 1.72 19.53 32.71
C GLY A 120 0.22 19.60 33.00
N GLU A 121 -0.31 20.72 33.51
CA GLU A 121 -1.75 20.90 33.73
C GLU A 121 -2.53 20.91 32.43
N LEU A 122 -2.06 21.67 31.44
CA LEU A 122 -2.70 21.76 30.13
C LEU A 122 -2.64 20.40 29.42
N LEU A 123 -1.50 19.72 29.46
CA LEU A 123 -1.36 18.37 28.91
C LEU A 123 -2.30 17.36 29.59
N LYS A 124 -2.43 17.42 30.92
CA LYS A 124 -3.30 16.52 31.68
C LYS A 124 -4.77 16.69 31.30
N GLU A 125 -5.25 17.93 31.24
CA GLU A 125 -6.64 18.24 30.86
C GLU A 125 -6.94 17.75 29.43
N CYS A 126 -6.02 18.03 28.51
CA CYS A 126 -6.04 17.58 27.13
C CYS A 126 -6.09 16.04 27.00
N MET A 127 -5.30 15.31 27.82
CA MET A 127 -5.30 13.84 27.83
C MET A 127 -6.59 13.24 28.39
N ILE A 128 -7.21 13.87 29.41
CA ILE A 128 -8.49 13.43 29.97
C ILE A 128 -9.60 13.60 28.93
N GLU A 129 -9.69 14.77 28.31
CA GLU A 129 -10.70 15.05 27.28
C GLU A 129 -10.57 14.10 26.08
N THR A 130 -9.33 13.82 25.65
CA THR A 130 -9.07 12.83 24.59
C THR A 130 -9.49 11.42 25.02
N ALA A 131 -9.27 11.03 26.28
CA ALA A 131 -9.67 9.72 26.79
C ALA A 131 -11.20 9.56 26.83
N ASP A 132 -11.95 10.59 27.23
CA ASP A 132 -13.41 10.58 27.24
C ASP A 132 -14.00 10.42 25.83
N ILE A 133 -13.34 10.98 24.80
CA ILE A 133 -13.76 10.82 23.41
C ILE A 133 -13.43 9.42 22.86
N LEU A 134 -12.27 8.86 23.21
CA LEU A 134 -11.80 7.57 22.69
C LEU A 134 -12.41 6.36 23.42
N CYS A 135 -12.83 6.52 24.67
CA CYS A 135 -13.41 5.48 25.52
C CYS A 135 -14.66 6.02 26.25
N PRO A 136 -15.77 6.21 25.53
CA PRO A 136 -17.00 6.78 26.07
C PRO A 136 -17.72 5.88 27.10
#